data_AF-A0A8F5GUB0-F1
#
_entry.id   AF-A0A8F5GUB0-F1
#
_cell.length_a   1.000
_cell.length_b   1.000
_cell.length_c   1.000
_cell.angle_alpha   90.00
_cell.angle_beta   90.00
_cell.angle_gamma   90.00
#
_symmetry.space_group_name_H-M   'P 1'
#
loop_
_entity.id
_entity.type
_entity.pdbx_description
1 polymer ?
#
loop_
_entity_poly.entity_id
_entity_poly.type
_entity_poly.pdbx_seq_one_letter_code
_entity_poly.pdbx_strand_id
1 'polypeptide(L)'
;MPLGNNLQYPVEFVFLDVVKPPTDFTTAGIANYAKELNISEGFNVIIDALNKEKKAIAGISAVFPLAIAELAALTIDWSEVSSEEGYRQVEERARELQNVYNEVLSTINNCIEAYPGLTRNHKTMYRQMIRDYLNGILPLANPDWSPNELKDYLLQEVTNYLLNYGISC
;
A
#
# COMPACT_ATOMS: atom_id res chain seq x y z
N MET A 1 5.80 -12.24 79.32
CA MET A 1 4.69 -12.67 78.43
C MET A 1 4.99 -12.13 77.04
N PRO A 2 4.89 -12.95 75.99
CA PRO A 2 5.48 -12.65 74.69
C PRO A 2 4.60 -11.74 73.83
N LEU A 3 5.26 -10.89 73.04
CA LEU A 3 4.70 -10.12 71.94
C LEU A 3 4.37 -11.09 70.79
N GLY A 4 3.09 -11.25 70.47
CA GLY A 4 2.64 -11.96 69.28
C GLY A 4 1.81 -11.02 68.43
N ASN A 5 2.32 -10.65 67.25
CA ASN A 5 1.56 -10.13 66.12
C ASN A 5 2.36 -10.43 64.85
N ASN A 6 2.25 -11.66 64.35
CA ASN A 6 2.65 -11.99 62.99
C ASN A 6 1.55 -11.51 62.04
N LEU A 7 1.71 -10.30 61.50
CA LEU A 7 0.94 -9.85 60.35
C LEU A 7 1.43 -10.64 59.12
N GLN A 8 0.71 -11.71 58.79
CA GLN A 8 0.95 -12.50 57.59
C GLN A 8 0.13 -11.87 56.45
N TYR A 9 0.79 -11.03 55.64
CA TYR A 9 0.17 -10.49 54.43
C TYR A 9 -0.02 -11.63 53.41
N PRO A 10 -1.19 -11.75 52.75
CA PRO A 10 -1.35 -12.73 51.68
C PRO A 10 -0.43 -12.37 50.52
N VAL A 11 0.45 -13.30 50.15
CA VAL A 11 1.25 -13.22 48.94
C VAL A 11 0.37 -13.67 47.78
N GLU A 12 -0.03 -12.76 46.90
CA GLU A 12 -0.67 -13.11 45.63
C GLU A 12 0.41 -13.47 44.61
N PHE A 13 0.36 -14.70 44.11
CA PHE A 13 1.18 -15.14 43.00
C PHE A 13 0.45 -14.82 41.70
N VAL A 14 0.98 -13.87 40.92
CA VAL A 14 0.55 -13.62 39.55
C VAL A 14 1.38 -14.51 38.63
N PHE A 15 0.73 -15.50 38.01
CA PHE A 15 1.34 -16.30 36.96
C PHE A 15 1.12 -15.57 35.62
N LEU A 16 2.20 -15.24 34.94
CA LEU A 16 2.16 -14.72 33.57
C LEU A 16 2.38 -15.90 32.62
N ASP A 17 1.41 -16.17 31.75
CA ASP A 17 1.58 -17.12 30.67
C ASP A 17 2.55 -16.53 29.63
N VAL A 18 3.77 -17.08 29.59
CA VAL A 18 4.78 -16.69 28.60
C VAL A 18 4.67 -17.64 27.42
N VAL A 19 4.03 -17.17 26.35
CA VAL A 19 4.02 -17.87 25.06
C VAL A 19 5.35 -17.62 24.35
N LYS A 20 6.03 -18.68 23.91
CA LYS A 20 7.28 -18.54 23.16
C LYS A 20 6.99 -18.18 21.70
N PRO A 21 7.73 -17.24 21.09
CA PRO A 21 7.58 -16.95 19.67
C PRO A 21 7.84 -18.22 18.84
N PRO A 22 7.22 -18.33 17.66
CA PRO A 22 7.33 -19.53 16.86
C PRO A 22 8.77 -19.70 16.37
N THR A 23 9.26 -20.93 16.37
CA THR A 23 10.61 -21.26 15.90
C THR A 23 10.71 -21.29 14.38
N ASP A 24 9.58 -21.39 13.70
CA ASP A 24 9.45 -21.21 12.26
C ASP A 24 8.38 -20.15 11.96
N PHE A 25 8.66 -19.27 11.00
CA PHE A 25 7.74 -18.21 10.59
C PHE A 25 6.87 -18.64 9.41
N THR A 26 6.53 -19.93 9.34
CA THR A 26 5.56 -20.42 8.35
C THR A 26 4.15 -19.95 8.71
N THR A 27 3.23 -19.94 7.75
CA THR A 27 1.81 -19.62 8.03
C THR A 27 1.24 -20.50 9.15
N ALA A 28 1.61 -21.78 9.18
CA ALA A 28 1.18 -22.72 10.23
C ALA A 28 1.82 -22.40 11.58
N GLY A 29 3.11 -22.10 11.62
CA GLY A 29 3.83 -21.70 12.84
C GLY A 29 3.26 -20.43 13.46
N ILE A 30 2.99 -19.42 12.63
CA ILE A 30 2.38 -18.16 13.06
C ILE A 30 0.93 -18.38 13.53
N ALA A 31 0.13 -19.18 12.81
CA ALA A 31 -1.25 -19.47 13.22
C ALA A 31 -1.32 -20.22 14.56
N ASN A 32 -0.40 -21.17 14.80
CA ASN A 32 -0.29 -21.86 16.08
C ASN A 32 0.10 -20.90 17.21
N TYR A 33 1.07 -20.01 16.96
CA TYR A 33 1.44 -18.98 17.94
C TYR A 33 0.30 -18.02 18.26
N ALA A 34 -0.47 -17.59 17.25
CA ALA A 34 -1.68 -16.79 17.44
C ALA A 34 -2.74 -17.50 18.30
N LYS A 35 -2.83 -18.84 18.19
CA LYS A 35 -3.71 -19.66 19.03
C LYS A 35 -3.23 -19.73 20.46
N GLU A 36 -1.93 -19.91 20.70
CA GLU A 36 -1.37 -19.92 22.05
C GLU A 36 -1.52 -18.55 22.75
N LEU A 37 -1.44 -17.46 21.99
CA LEU A 37 -1.71 -16.09 22.46
C LEU A 37 -3.20 -15.75 22.60
N ASN A 38 -4.11 -16.66 22.26
CA ASN A 38 -5.57 -16.41 22.25
C ASN A 38 -5.99 -15.22 21.38
N ILE A 39 -5.35 -15.02 20.22
CA ILE A 39 -5.63 -13.95 19.24
C ILE A 39 -5.98 -14.51 17.85
N SER A 40 -6.33 -15.80 17.74
CA SER A 40 -6.61 -16.46 16.45
C SER A 40 -7.70 -15.79 15.63
N GLU A 41 -8.73 -15.23 16.28
CA GLU A 41 -9.83 -14.57 15.58
C GLU A 41 -9.32 -13.34 14.80
N GLY A 42 -8.64 -12.41 15.48
CA GLY A 42 -8.03 -11.25 14.83
C GLY A 42 -6.99 -11.64 13.77
N PHE A 43 -6.19 -12.68 14.04
CA PHE A 43 -5.24 -13.20 13.05
C PHE A 43 -5.93 -13.71 11.78
N ASN A 44 -7.02 -14.47 11.92
CA ASN A 44 -7.77 -14.99 10.77
C ASN A 44 -8.41 -13.87 9.95
N VAL A 45 -8.92 -12.82 10.60
CA VAL A 45 -9.44 -11.63 9.91
C VAL A 45 -8.36 -10.97 9.06
N ILE A 46 -7.15 -10.78 9.60
CA ILE A 46 -6.02 -10.20 8.85
C ILE A 46 -5.62 -11.08 7.67
N ILE A 47 -5.52 -12.40 7.86
CA ILE A 47 -5.16 -13.32 6.77
C ILE A 47 -6.22 -13.34 5.67
N ASP A 48 -7.50 -13.31 6.03
CA ASP A 48 -8.60 -13.21 5.06
C ASP A 48 -8.51 -11.90 4.27
N ALA A 49 -8.34 -10.76 4.96
CA ALA A 49 -8.16 -9.45 4.35
C ALA A 49 -7.01 -9.43 3.32
N LEU A 50 -5.82 -9.90 3.71
CA LEU A 50 -4.66 -10.00 2.83
C LEU A 50 -4.90 -10.91 1.62
N ASN A 51 -5.67 -12.00 1.78
CA ASN A 51 -6.00 -12.89 0.68
C ASN A 51 -7.00 -12.26 -0.29
N LYS A 52 -7.96 -11.47 0.20
CA LYS A 52 -8.89 -10.71 -0.66
C LYS A 52 -8.13 -9.66 -1.46
N GLU A 53 -7.28 -8.88 -0.80
CA GLU A 53 -6.44 -7.85 -1.43
C GLU A 53 -5.58 -8.44 -2.56
N LYS A 54 -4.82 -9.50 -2.27
CA LYS A 54 -3.98 -10.17 -3.28
C LYS A 54 -4.78 -10.67 -4.49
N LYS A 55 -5.96 -11.22 -4.26
CA LYS A 55 -6.85 -11.69 -5.34
C LYS A 55 -7.38 -10.52 -6.17
N ALA A 56 -7.75 -9.41 -5.53
CA ALA A 56 -8.20 -8.22 -6.22
C ALA A 56 -7.08 -7.62 -7.07
N ILE A 57 -5.88 -7.43 -6.53
CA ILE A 57 -4.72 -6.95 -7.29
C ILE A 57 -4.45 -7.85 -8.49
N ALA A 58 -4.45 -9.18 -8.31
CA ALA A 58 -4.22 -10.13 -9.40
C ALA A 58 -5.29 -10.04 -10.50
N GLY A 59 -6.57 -9.85 -10.16
CA GLY A 59 -7.64 -9.70 -11.14
C GLY A 59 -7.61 -8.36 -11.86
N ILE A 60 -7.41 -7.26 -11.12
CA ILE A 60 -7.40 -5.89 -11.65
C ILE A 60 -6.16 -5.64 -12.51
N SER A 61 -5.00 -6.18 -12.13
CA SER A 61 -3.75 -6.04 -12.90
C SER A 61 -3.77 -6.76 -14.26
N ALA A 62 -4.80 -7.58 -14.55
CA ALA A 62 -5.02 -8.12 -15.89
C ALA A 62 -5.50 -7.06 -16.90
N VAL A 63 -6.06 -5.94 -16.40
CA VAL A 63 -6.64 -4.87 -17.23
C VAL A 63 -5.92 -3.54 -17.01
N PHE A 64 -5.44 -3.28 -15.80
CA PHE A 64 -4.74 -2.06 -15.43
C PHE A 64 -3.27 -2.32 -15.14
N PRO A 65 -2.38 -1.32 -15.30
CA PRO A 65 -1.01 -1.41 -14.82
C PRO A 65 -0.94 -1.82 -13.34
N LEU A 66 0.04 -2.66 -12.98
CA LEU A 66 0.18 -3.21 -11.62
C LEU A 66 0.17 -2.11 -10.54
N ALA A 67 0.91 -1.02 -10.76
CA ALA A 67 0.98 0.09 -9.82
C ALA A 67 -0.39 0.76 -9.56
N ILE A 68 -1.28 0.81 -10.56
CA ILE A 68 -2.65 1.29 -10.40
C ILE A 68 -3.49 0.29 -9.60
N ALA A 69 -3.35 -1.00 -9.91
CA ALA A 69 -4.08 -2.06 -9.21
C ALA A 69 -3.70 -2.11 -7.71
N GLU A 70 -2.41 -1.99 -7.41
CA GLU A 70 -1.88 -1.93 -6.04
C GLU A 70 -2.42 -0.71 -5.29
N LEU A 71 -2.26 0.50 -5.86
CA LEU A 71 -2.74 1.72 -5.21
C LEU A 71 -4.27 1.71 -5.00
N ALA A 72 -5.03 1.18 -5.96
CA ALA A 72 -6.49 1.05 -5.83
C ALA A 72 -6.89 0.04 -4.75
N ALA A 73 -6.14 -1.04 -4.54
CA ALA A 73 -6.45 -2.03 -3.53
C ALA A 73 -6.19 -1.53 -2.10
N LEU A 74 -5.26 -0.59 -1.94
CA LEU A 74 -4.90 -0.01 -0.64
C LEU A 74 -5.98 0.91 -0.05
N THR A 75 -6.96 1.37 -0.82
CA THR A 75 -8.07 2.21 -0.31
C THR A 75 -9.15 1.40 0.42
N ILE A 76 -9.06 0.07 0.39
CA ILE A 76 -10.15 -0.80 0.83
C ILE A 76 -9.81 -1.38 2.21
N ASP A 77 -10.73 -1.23 3.15
CA ASP A 77 -10.71 -2.02 4.37
C ASP A 77 -11.21 -3.44 4.09
N TRP A 78 -10.29 -4.30 3.68
CA TRP A 78 -10.55 -5.70 3.35
C TRP A 78 -11.04 -6.55 4.53
N SER A 79 -10.90 -6.05 5.76
CA SER A 79 -11.41 -6.71 6.97
C SER A 79 -12.91 -6.50 7.13
N GLU A 80 -13.45 -5.40 6.60
CA GLU A 80 -14.85 -5.01 6.75
C GLU A 80 -15.70 -5.30 5.50
N VAL A 81 -15.08 -5.51 4.34
CA VAL A 81 -15.81 -5.76 3.08
C VAL A 81 -15.78 -7.23 2.63
N SER A 82 -16.79 -7.60 1.85
CA SER A 82 -16.79 -8.85 1.10
C SER A 82 -15.82 -8.78 -0.09
N SER A 83 -15.36 -9.93 -0.57
CA SER A 83 -14.44 -9.99 -1.73
C SER A 83 -15.02 -9.38 -3.00
N GLU A 84 -16.32 -9.58 -3.25
CA GLU A 84 -17.00 -9.08 -4.46
C GLU A 84 -17.16 -7.56 -4.42
N GLU A 85 -17.62 -7.03 -3.28
CA GLU A 85 -17.78 -5.60 -3.10
C GLU A 85 -16.43 -4.88 -3.09
N GLY A 86 -15.42 -5.44 -2.41
CA GLY A 86 -14.06 -4.91 -2.45
C GLY A 86 -13.52 -4.89 -3.88
N TYR A 87 -13.66 -5.98 -4.64
CA TYR A 87 -13.23 -6.03 -6.05
C TYR A 87 -13.88 -4.93 -6.89
N ARG A 88 -15.19 -4.72 -6.74
CA ARG A 88 -15.93 -3.67 -7.44
C ARG A 88 -15.40 -2.27 -7.11
N GLN A 89 -15.13 -1.99 -5.84
CA GLN A 89 -14.58 -0.71 -5.40
C GLN A 89 -13.15 -0.49 -5.95
N VAL A 90 -12.30 -1.52 -5.93
CA VAL A 90 -10.96 -1.44 -6.54
C VAL A 90 -11.05 -1.16 -8.03
N GLU A 91 -11.97 -1.79 -8.75
CA GLU A 91 -12.14 -1.57 -10.18
C GLU A 91 -12.56 -0.13 -10.51
N GLU A 92 -13.51 0.42 -9.75
CA GLU A 92 -13.95 1.81 -9.87
C GLU A 92 -12.76 2.76 -9.62
N ARG A 93 -12.04 2.54 -8.52
CA ARG A 93 -10.87 3.33 -8.15
C ARG A 93 -9.75 3.24 -9.19
N ALA A 94 -9.47 2.05 -9.73
CA ALA A 94 -8.45 1.85 -10.74
C ALA A 94 -8.73 2.65 -12.03
N ARG A 95 -10.00 2.79 -12.42
CA ARG A 95 -10.40 3.62 -13.58
C ARG A 95 -10.11 5.10 -13.33
N GLU A 96 -10.41 5.61 -12.15
CA GLU A 96 -10.09 6.99 -11.77
C GLU A 96 -8.59 7.26 -11.79
N LEU A 97 -7.82 6.37 -11.14
CA LEU A 97 -6.36 6.46 -11.10
C LEU A 97 -5.75 6.40 -12.50
N GLN A 98 -6.29 5.55 -13.38
CA GLN A 98 -5.86 5.47 -14.78
C GLN A 98 -6.10 6.76 -15.54
N ASN A 99 -7.22 7.45 -15.30
CA ASN A 99 -7.51 8.75 -15.91
C ASN A 99 -6.52 9.80 -15.43
N VAL A 100 -6.28 9.90 -14.12
CA VAL A 100 -5.28 10.81 -13.54
C VAL A 100 -3.89 10.55 -14.12
N TYR A 101 -3.46 9.29 -14.13
CA TYR A 101 -2.16 8.89 -14.69
C TYR A 101 -2.02 9.30 -16.17
N ASN A 102 -3.07 9.10 -16.97
CA ASN A 102 -3.08 9.48 -18.38
C ASN A 102 -3.05 11.01 -18.57
N GLU A 103 -3.75 11.77 -17.73
CA GLU A 103 -3.71 13.23 -17.75
C GLU A 103 -2.32 13.79 -17.40
N VAL A 104 -1.68 13.24 -16.37
CA VAL A 104 -0.31 13.60 -15.98
C VAL A 104 0.66 13.29 -17.13
N LEU A 105 0.61 12.08 -17.68
CA LEU A 105 1.43 11.70 -18.82
C LEU A 105 1.19 12.60 -20.03
N SER A 106 -0.06 12.92 -20.34
CA SER A 106 -0.39 13.81 -21.47
C SER A 106 0.22 15.20 -21.28
N THR A 107 0.03 15.80 -20.10
CA THR A 107 0.58 17.11 -19.75
C THR A 107 2.09 17.14 -19.93
N ILE A 108 2.80 16.17 -19.35
CA ILE A 108 4.27 16.13 -19.42
C ILE A 108 4.74 15.79 -20.83
N ASN A 109 4.10 14.85 -21.54
CA ASN A 109 4.47 14.53 -22.91
C ASN A 109 4.33 15.74 -23.85
N ASN A 110 3.29 16.56 -23.66
CA ASN A 110 3.10 17.79 -24.42
C ASN A 110 4.21 18.81 -24.13
N CYS A 111 4.61 18.95 -22.85
CA CYS A 111 5.76 19.78 -22.49
C CYS A 111 7.06 19.30 -23.17
N ILE A 112 7.38 18.01 -23.09
CA ILE A 112 8.58 17.42 -23.73
C ILE A 112 8.55 17.62 -25.25
N GLU A 113 7.39 17.49 -25.88
CA GLU A 113 7.26 17.68 -27.32
C GLU A 113 7.47 19.15 -27.73
N ALA A 114 7.00 20.10 -26.92
CA ALA A 114 7.20 21.53 -27.14
C ALA A 114 8.61 22.02 -26.74
N TYR A 115 9.39 21.24 -25.99
CA TYR A 115 10.65 21.70 -25.41
C TYR A 115 11.72 21.96 -26.49
N PRO A 116 12.29 23.18 -26.55
CA PRO A 116 13.24 23.57 -27.59
C PRO A 116 14.59 22.86 -27.41
N GLY A 117 15.22 22.50 -28.53
CA GLY A 117 16.56 21.90 -28.51
C GLY A 117 16.59 20.38 -28.23
N LEU A 118 15.47 19.75 -27.89
CA LEU A 118 15.42 18.29 -27.82
C LEU A 118 15.27 17.66 -29.21
N THR A 119 16.17 16.72 -29.51
CA THR A 119 16.03 15.85 -30.69
C THR A 119 14.84 14.90 -30.51
N ARG A 120 14.34 14.34 -31.62
CA ARG A 120 13.30 13.30 -31.59
C ARG A 120 13.67 12.12 -30.69
N ASN A 121 14.95 11.72 -30.68
CA ASN A 121 15.42 10.61 -29.85
C ASN A 121 15.41 10.96 -28.36
N HIS A 122 15.84 12.17 -28.00
CA HIS A 122 15.75 12.64 -26.61
C HIS A 122 14.30 12.67 -26.13
N LYS A 123 13.37 13.18 -26.95
CA LYS A 123 11.94 13.20 -26.60
C LYS A 123 11.40 11.80 -26.34
N THR A 124 11.72 10.83 -27.19
CA THR A 124 11.31 9.43 -26.97
C THR A 124 11.92 8.85 -25.68
N MET A 125 13.20 9.12 -25.41
CA MET A 125 13.87 8.69 -24.18
C MET A 125 13.19 9.26 -22.93
N TYR A 126 12.97 10.58 -22.87
CA TYR A 126 12.34 11.22 -21.71
C TYR A 126 10.93 10.70 -21.47
N ARG A 127 10.11 10.52 -22.51
CA ARG A 127 8.75 9.95 -22.36
C ARG A 127 8.76 8.55 -21.76
N GLN A 128 9.76 7.73 -22.09
CA GLN A 128 9.92 6.41 -21.46
C GLN A 128 10.36 6.55 -20.00
N MET A 129 11.36 7.39 -19.72
CA MET A 129 11.83 7.63 -18.34
C MET A 129 10.72 8.14 -17.42
N ILE A 130 9.87 9.06 -17.90
CA ILE A 130 8.73 9.58 -17.13
C ILE A 130 7.72 8.48 -16.81
N ARG A 131 7.42 7.59 -17.77
CA ARG A 131 6.52 6.45 -17.52
C ARG A 131 7.09 5.51 -16.46
N ASP A 132 8.38 5.20 -16.57
CA ASP A 132 9.05 4.31 -15.61
C ASP A 132 9.12 4.95 -14.22
N TYR A 133 9.40 6.26 -14.15
CA TYR A 133 9.38 7.02 -12.91
C TYR A 133 7.99 7.05 -12.26
N LEU A 134 6.95 7.40 -13.03
CA LEU A 134 5.57 7.43 -12.55
C LEU A 134 5.12 6.06 -12.02
N ASN A 135 5.42 4.98 -12.75
CA ASN A 135 5.13 3.63 -12.27
C ASN A 135 5.86 3.26 -10.98
N GLY A 136 7.04 3.84 -10.74
CA GLY A 136 7.81 3.64 -9.51
C GLY A 136 7.27 4.42 -8.30
N ILE A 137 6.71 5.61 -8.50
CA ILE A 137 6.19 6.45 -7.41
C ILE A 137 4.70 6.22 -7.12
N LEU A 138 3.92 5.77 -8.10
CA LEU A 138 2.48 5.63 -7.95
C LEU A 138 2.08 4.70 -6.79
N PRO A 139 2.72 3.54 -6.55
CA PRO A 139 2.42 2.69 -5.40
C PRO A 139 2.78 3.32 -4.04
N LEU A 140 3.58 4.40 -4.04
CA LEU A 140 3.98 5.13 -2.83
C LEU A 140 3.07 6.33 -2.53
N ALA A 141 2.17 6.67 -3.46
CA ALA A 141 1.22 7.75 -3.27
C ALA A 141 0.23 7.39 -2.15
N ASN A 142 -0.35 8.42 -1.52
CA ASN A 142 -1.40 8.18 -0.54
C ASN A 142 -2.65 7.63 -1.28
N PRO A 143 -3.12 6.43 -0.95
CA PRO A 143 -4.27 5.82 -1.63
C PRO A 143 -5.55 6.65 -1.49
N ASP A 144 -5.69 7.39 -0.38
CA ASP A 144 -6.90 8.14 -0.03
C ASP A 144 -6.99 9.52 -0.69
N TRP A 145 -5.96 9.94 -1.43
CA TRP A 145 -5.99 11.23 -2.13
C TRP A 145 -7.10 11.31 -3.16
N SER A 146 -7.77 12.46 -3.22
CA SER A 146 -8.68 12.76 -4.33
C SER A 146 -7.92 12.75 -5.66
N PRO A 147 -8.63 12.57 -6.80
CA PRO A 147 -8.00 12.61 -8.11
C PRO A 147 -7.16 13.87 -8.37
N ASN A 148 -7.59 15.03 -7.84
CA ASN A 148 -6.85 16.28 -7.99
C ASN A 148 -5.59 16.33 -7.13
N GLU A 149 -5.65 15.90 -5.86
CA GLU A 149 -4.48 15.85 -4.98
C GLU A 149 -3.41 14.90 -5.55
N LEU A 150 -3.83 13.72 -6.03
CA LEU A 150 -2.92 12.79 -6.67
C LEU A 150 -2.32 13.38 -7.94
N LYS A 151 -3.13 14.04 -8.78
CA LYS A 151 -2.65 14.69 -10.00
C LYS A 151 -1.60 15.75 -9.69
N ASP A 152 -1.87 16.62 -8.73
CA ASP A 152 -0.95 17.71 -8.34
C ASP A 152 0.36 17.14 -7.81
N TYR A 153 0.30 16.11 -6.97
CA TYR A 153 1.48 15.39 -6.48
C TYR A 153 2.30 14.76 -7.62
N LEU A 154 1.66 13.99 -8.51
CA LEU A 154 2.36 13.32 -9.61
C LEU A 154 2.97 14.31 -10.61
N LEU A 155 2.28 15.42 -10.90
CA LEU A 155 2.83 16.50 -11.73
C LEU A 155 4.07 17.11 -11.07
N GLN A 156 3.99 17.45 -9.78
CA GLN A 156 5.12 18.01 -9.04
C GLN A 156 6.32 17.06 -9.04
N GLU A 157 6.11 15.77 -8.77
CA GLU A 157 7.15 14.76 -8.76
C GLU A 157 7.84 14.61 -10.12
N VAL A 158 7.06 14.54 -11.21
CA VAL A 158 7.64 14.43 -12.56
C VAL A 158 8.34 15.71 -12.99
N THR A 159 7.80 16.88 -12.67
CA THR A 159 8.46 18.15 -12.96
C THR A 159 9.79 18.25 -12.21
N ASN A 160 9.83 17.92 -10.92
CA ASN A 160 11.06 17.86 -10.14
C ASN A 160 12.07 16.86 -10.72
N TYR A 161 11.60 15.69 -11.14
CA TYR A 161 12.43 14.69 -11.77
C TYR A 161 13.07 15.21 -13.07
N LEU A 162 12.29 15.88 -13.93
CA LEU A 162 12.77 16.47 -15.19
C LEU A 162 13.73 17.64 -14.99
N LEU A 163 13.54 18.44 -13.94
CA LEU A 163 14.45 19.53 -13.59
C LEU A 163 15.87 19.03 -13.31
N ASN A 164 16.03 17.82 -12.77
CA ASN A 164 17.36 17.20 -12.59
C ASN A 164 18.08 16.93 -13.93
N TYR A 165 17.36 16.94 -15.04
CA TYR A 165 17.88 16.81 -16.41
C TYR A 165 17.88 18.15 -17.17
N GLY A 166 17.63 19.27 -16.47
CA GLY A 166 17.57 20.61 -17.06
C GLY A 166 16.31 20.89 -17.86
N ILE A 167 15.27 20.04 -17.75
CA ILE A 167 13.99 20.23 -18.43
C ILE A 167 13.01 20.86 -17.46
N SER A 168 12.57 22.09 -17.76
CA SER A 168 11.45 22.73 -17.06
C SER A 168 10.15 22.45 -17.79
N CYS A 169 9.41 21.53 -17.20
CA CYS A 169 7.96 21.50 -17.20
C CYS A 169 7.52 22.00 -15.80
#